data_AF-A0A6L7XFL3-F1
#
_entry.id   AF-A0A6L7XFL3-F1
#
_cell.length_a   1.000
_cell.length_b   1.000
_cell.length_c   1.000
_cell.angle_alpha   90.00
_cell.angle_beta   90.00
_cell.angle_gamma   90.00
#
_symmetry.space_group_name_H-M   'P 1'
#
loop_
_entity.id
_entity.type
_entity.pdbx_description
1 polymer ?
#
loop_
_entity_poly.entity_id
_entity_poly.type
_entity_poly.pdbx_seq_one_letter_code
_entity_poly.pdbx_strand_id
1 'polypeptide(L)'
;MTLTRFGFNIPSFTYPGVDDSDMFSAVCAAAATAENSGFDSLWVMDHFHQIPPMGPDHEPMLEPYTLLAGLAPWTRTARLGALVTGVTYRNPALLAKTV
;
A
#
# COMPACT_ATOMS: atom_id res chain seq x y z
N MET A 1 15.64 12.68 -22.89
CA MET A 1 15.74 11.27 -22.52
C MET A 1 14.69 10.98 -21.45
N THR A 2 13.79 10.04 -21.67
CA THR A 2 12.81 9.65 -20.65
C THR A 2 13.50 8.67 -19.71
N LEU A 3 13.66 9.04 -18.43
CA LEU A 3 14.18 8.11 -17.42
C LEU A 3 13.15 7.00 -17.18
N THR A 4 13.60 5.74 -17.18
CA THR A 4 12.80 4.61 -16.66
C THR A 4 12.53 4.84 -15.19
N ARG A 5 11.27 4.65 -14.78
CA ARG A 5 10.82 4.80 -13.40
C ARG A 5 10.43 3.45 -12.82
N PHE A 6 10.64 3.27 -11.53
CA PHE A 6 10.34 2.03 -10.83
C PHE A 6 9.30 2.26 -9.72
N GLY A 7 8.39 1.30 -9.55
CA GLY A 7 7.41 1.28 -8.46
C GLY A 7 7.62 0.08 -7.54
N PHE A 8 7.36 0.27 -6.25
CA PHE A 8 7.42 -0.78 -5.25
C PHE A 8 6.00 -1.11 -4.77
N ASN A 9 5.60 -2.36 -4.87
CA ASN A 9 4.27 -2.83 -4.44
C ASN A 9 4.39 -3.55 -3.09
N ILE A 10 3.45 -3.28 -2.18
CA ILE A 10 3.33 -3.91 -0.87
C ILE A 10 2.04 -4.75 -0.87
N PRO A 11 2.10 -6.03 -1.29
CA PRO A 11 0.93 -6.90 -1.41
C PRO A 11 0.63 -7.72 -0.15
N SER A 12 1.47 -7.62 0.87
CA SER A 12 1.26 -8.28 2.16
C SER A 12 1.73 -7.37 3.28
N PHE A 13 1.02 -7.46 4.39
CA PHE A 13 1.33 -6.78 5.64
C PHE A 13 1.77 -7.78 6.72
N THR A 14 1.92 -9.06 6.36
CA THR A 14 2.42 -10.12 7.21
C THR A 14 3.94 -10.23 7.01
N TYR A 15 4.71 -9.95 8.07
CA TYR A 15 6.18 -10.02 8.02
C TYR A 15 6.71 -11.00 9.06
N PRO A 16 7.73 -11.83 8.74
CA PRO A 16 8.32 -12.73 9.72
C PRO A 16 8.85 -11.98 10.95
N GLY A 17 8.35 -12.34 12.13
CA GLY A 17 8.79 -11.76 13.41
C GLY A 17 8.23 -10.36 13.70
N VAL A 18 7.20 -9.92 12.98
CA VAL A 18 6.48 -8.67 13.27
C VAL A 18 5.08 -9.01 13.76
N ASP A 19 4.74 -8.59 14.98
CA ASP A 19 3.39 -8.72 15.52
C ASP A 19 2.43 -7.73 14.83
N ASP A 20 1.13 -8.07 14.78
CA ASP A 20 0.09 -7.22 14.16
C ASP A 20 0.06 -5.80 14.75
N SER A 21 0.42 -5.63 16.03
CA SER A 21 0.53 -4.32 16.68
C SER A 21 1.62 -3.42 16.09
N ASP A 22 2.67 -4.01 15.51
CA ASP A 22 3.81 -3.31 14.90
C ASP A 22 3.74 -3.28 13.38
N MET A 23 2.74 -3.95 12.78
CA MET A 23 2.53 -4.05 11.34
C MET A 23 2.58 -2.70 10.64
N PHE A 24 1.82 -1.70 11.10
CA PHE A 24 1.80 -0.39 10.45
C PHE A 24 3.18 0.28 10.43
N SER A 25 3.92 0.17 11.54
CA SER A 25 5.30 0.67 11.64
C SER A 25 6.23 -0.04 10.64
N ALA A 26 6.07 -1.35 10.47
CA ALA A 26 6.83 -2.12 9.48
C ALA A 26 6.50 -1.69 8.04
N VAL A 27 5.23 -1.45 7.72
CA VAL A 27 4.82 -0.95 6.40
C VAL A 27 5.39 0.46 6.14
N CYS A 28 5.36 1.34 7.14
CA CYS A 28 5.97 2.67 7.05
C CYS A 28 7.49 2.60 6.80
N ALA A 29 8.18 1.71 7.51
CA ALA A 29 9.61 1.49 7.32
C ALA A 29 9.93 0.95 5.90
N ALA A 30 9.11 0.02 5.39
CA ALA A 30 9.25 -0.49 4.03
C ALA A 30 9.04 0.61 2.98
N ALA A 31 8.00 1.45 3.15
CA ALA A 31 7.71 2.58 2.28
C ALA A 31 8.87 3.60 2.23
N ALA A 32 9.36 4.02 3.39
CA ALA A 32 10.50 4.94 3.49
C ALA A 32 11.77 4.32 2.88
N THR A 33 12.01 3.02 3.11
CA THR A 33 13.17 2.32 2.55
C THR A 33 13.11 2.24 1.03
N ALA A 34 11.93 1.98 0.46
CA ALA A 34 11.74 1.96 -0.98
C ALA A 34 11.98 3.36 -1.61
N GLU A 35 11.42 4.43 -1.03
CA GLU A 35 11.71 5.79 -1.51
C GLU A 35 13.22 6.10 -1.45
N ASN A 36 13.88 5.81 -0.33
CA ASN A 36 15.32 6.02 -0.17
C ASN A 36 16.17 5.15 -1.11
N SER A 37 15.61 4.06 -1.62
CA SER A 37 16.26 3.18 -2.61
C SER A 37 16.03 3.65 -4.06
N GLY A 38 15.30 4.75 -4.27
CA GLY A 38 15.10 5.36 -5.58
C GLY A 38 13.82 4.94 -6.31
N PHE A 39 12.87 4.30 -5.63
CA PHE A 39 11.56 4.02 -6.22
C PHE A 39 10.73 5.32 -6.37
N ASP A 40 10.16 5.55 -7.54
CA ASP A 40 9.36 6.72 -7.87
C ASP A 40 7.91 6.64 -7.34
N SER A 41 7.47 5.45 -6.98
CA SER A 41 6.09 5.20 -6.54
C SER A 41 5.96 3.99 -5.62
N LEU A 42 4.96 4.04 -4.76
CA LEU A 42 4.57 3.00 -3.81
C LEU A 42 3.12 2.61 -4.06
N TRP A 43 2.87 1.31 -4.04
CA TRP A 43 1.58 0.73 -4.35
C TRP A 43 1.12 -0.23 -3.26
N VAL A 44 -0.17 -0.19 -2.94
CA VAL A 44 -0.84 -1.15 -2.05
C VAL A 44 -2.03 -1.77 -2.77
N MET A 45 -2.51 -2.91 -2.29
CA MET A 45 -3.69 -3.56 -2.86
C MET A 45 -4.99 -2.99 -2.27
N ASP A 46 -6.05 -2.95 -3.08
CA ASP A 46 -7.42 -2.68 -2.62
C ASP A 46 -8.18 -3.99 -2.57
N HIS A 47 -8.27 -4.58 -1.38
CA HIS A 47 -9.11 -5.75 -1.08
C HIS A 47 -9.66 -5.62 0.34
N PHE A 48 -10.81 -6.22 0.62
CA PHE A 48 -11.34 -6.31 1.99
C PHE A 48 -10.71 -7.46 2.80
N HIS A 49 -10.17 -8.47 2.10
CA HIS A 49 -9.52 -9.63 2.67
C HIS A 49 -8.25 -9.91 1.89
N GLN A 50 -7.29 -10.61 2.51
CA GLN A 50 -6.14 -11.11 1.77
C GLN A 50 -6.55 -12.16 0.73
N ILE A 51 -5.78 -12.26 -0.35
CA ILE A 51 -6.10 -13.09 -1.51
C ILE A 51 -4.98 -14.11 -1.81
N PRO A 52 -5.32 -15.28 -2.37
CA PRO A 52 -4.33 -16.13 -3.00
C PRO A 52 -3.69 -15.44 -4.23
N PRO A 53 -2.37 -15.59 -4.48
CA PRO A 53 -1.43 -16.41 -3.73
C PRO A 53 -0.68 -15.65 -2.61
N MET A 54 -1.08 -14.42 -2.27
CA MET A 54 -0.38 -13.57 -1.29
C MET A 54 -0.54 -14.07 0.15
N GLY A 55 -1.70 -14.64 0.49
CA GLY A 55 -1.97 -15.23 1.79
C GLY A 55 -3.40 -15.78 1.90
N PRO A 56 -3.73 -16.48 3.01
CA PRO A 56 -5.10 -16.83 3.34
C PRO A 56 -5.93 -15.59 3.73
N ASP A 57 -7.25 -15.69 3.61
CA ASP A 57 -8.22 -14.60 3.79
C ASP A 57 -8.24 -13.93 5.18
N HIS A 58 -7.73 -14.62 6.21
CA HIS A 58 -7.62 -14.12 7.58
C HIS A 58 -6.32 -13.38 7.88
N GLU A 59 -5.35 -13.36 6.95
CA GLU A 59 -4.18 -12.50 7.12
C GLU A 59 -4.56 -11.01 7.04
N PRO A 60 -3.78 -10.13 7.70
CA PRO A 60 -4.08 -8.71 7.72
C PRO A 60 -4.22 -8.10 6.31
N MET A 61 -5.27 -7.29 6.14
CA MET A 61 -5.51 -6.49 4.95
C MET A 61 -5.95 -5.09 5.39
N LEU A 62 -5.03 -4.13 5.28
CA LEU A 62 -5.30 -2.74 5.63
C LEU A 62 -6.16 -2.05 4.57
N GLU A 63 -7.09 -1.19 4.99
CA GLU A 63 -7.88 -0.39 4.06
C GLU A 63 -6.96 0.55 3.28
N PRO A 64 -6.94 0.49 1.93
CA PRO A 64 -5.87 1.08 1.12
C PRO A 64 -5.80 2.60 1.23
N TYR A 65 -6.92 3.32 1.22
CA TYR A 65 -6.89 4.78 1.22
C TYR A 65 -6.50 5.34 2.58
N THR A 66 -6.94 4.68 3.65
CA THR A 66 -6.51 4.97 5.03
C THR A 66 -5.02 4.70 5.18
N LEU A 67 -4.52 3.57 4.65
CA LEU A 67 -3.10 3.25 4.65
C LEU A 67 -2.28 4.27 3.84
N LEU A 68 -2.70 4.63 2.62
CA LEU A 68 -2.00 5.61 1.79
C LEU A 68 -1.94 6.99 2.47
N ALA A 69 -3.01 7.41 3.15
CA ALA A 69 -3.00 8.62 3.98
C ALA A 69 -2.02 8.50 5.16
N GLY A 70 -1.94 7.32 5.79
CA GLY A 70 -0.98 7.02 6.86
C GLY A 70 0.48 6.97 6.39
N LEU A 71 0.75 6.58 5.14
CA LEU A 71 2.08 6.53 4.54
C LEU A 71 2.56 7.90 4.04
N ALA A 72 1.65 8.81 3.68
CA ALA A 72 1.98 10.15 3.21
C ALA A 72 3.06 10.91 4.03
N PRO A 73 3.07 10.90 5.37
CA PRO A 73 4.12 11.56 6.15
C PRO A 73 5.48 10.84 6.15
N TRP A 74 5.54 9.58 5.74
CA TRP A 74 6.77 8.76 5.75
C TRP A 74 7.55 8.80 4.42
N THR A 75 6.97 9.41 3.39
CA THR A 75 7.56 9.60 2.08
C THR A 75 7.50 11.08 1.68
N ARG A 76 8.40 11.54 0.82
CA ARG A 76 8.52 12.96 0.44
C ARG A 76 8.33 13.21 -1.05
N THR A 77 8.64 12.24 -1.90
CA THR A 77 8.68 12.41 -3.37
C THR A 77 8.03 11.25 -4.10
N ALA A 78 7.99 10.05 -3.52
CA ALA A 78 7.34 8.89 -4.09
C ALA A 78 5.82 9.15 -4.21
N ARG A 79 5.25 8.76 -5.36
CA ARG A 79 3.80 8.76 -5.55
C ARG A 79 3.17 7.59 -4.84
N LEU A 80 2.05 7.82 -4.16
CA LEU A 80 1.30 6.77 -3.47
C LEU A 80 0.06 6.38 -4.28
N GLY A 81 -0.24 5.09 -4.40
CA GLY A 81 -1.44 4.63 -5.11
C GLY A 81 -1.93 3.24 -4.73
N ALA A 82 -3.17 2.94 -5.13
CA ALA A 82 -3.72 1.59 -5.07
C ALA A 82 -3.52 0.88 -6.43
N LEU A 83 -2.99 -0.34 -6.41
CA LEU A 83 -2.80 -1.19 -7.59
C LEU A 83 -3.62 -2.47 -7.43
N VAL A 84 -4.90 -2.49 -7.85
CA VAL A 84 -5.71 -1.41 -8.43
C VAL A 84 -6.91 -1.11 -7.55
N THR A 85 -7.50 0.09 -7.64
CA THR A 85 -8.77 0.40 -6.98
C THR A 85 -9.87 -0.56 -7.42
N GLY A 86 -10.51 -1.23 -6.46
CA GLY A 86 -11.62 -2.13 -6.70
C GLY A 86 -12.93 -1.37 -6.88
N VAL A 87 -13.09 -0.74 -8.05
CA VAL A 87 -14.26 0.10 -8.37
C VAL A 87 -15.60 -0.66 -8.35
N THR A 88 -15.58 -2.00 -8.42
CA THR A 88 -16.79 -2.83 -8.43
C THR A 88 -17.50 -2.89 -7.09
N TYR A 89 -16.78 -2.67 -5.98
CA TYR A 89 -17.33 -2.75 -4.63
C TYR A 89 -17.26 -1.42 -3.85
N ARG A 90 -16.90 -0.32 -4.52
CA ARG A 90 -16.87 1.04 -3.92
C ARG A 90 -17.93 1.94 -4.54
N ASN A 91 -18.59 2.75 -3.71
CA ASN A 91 -19.46 3.81 -4.23
C ASN A 91 -18.61 4.87 -4.96
N PRO A 92 -18.92 5.21 -6.22
CA PRO A 92 -18.07 6.09 -7.02
C PRO A 92 -18.00 7.54 -6.49
N ALA A 93 -19.10 8.06 -5.93
CA ALA A 93 -19.12 9.41 -5.37
C ALA A 93 -18.31 9.50 -4.08
N LEU A 94 -18.39 8.48 -3.23
CA LEU A 94 -17.57 8.39 -2.02
C LEU A 94 -16.09 8.20 -2.38
N LEU A 95 -15.80 7.30 -3.32
CA LEU A 95 -14.44 7.07 -3.80
C LEU A 95 -13.80 8.35 -4.35
N ALA A 96 -14.52 9.10 -5.18
CA ALA A 96 -14.06 10.37 -5.71
C ALA A 96 -13.84 11.45 -4.63
N LYS A 97 -14.49 11.31 -3.45
CA LYS A 97 -14.28 12.20 -2.30
C LYS A 97 -13.11 11.76 -1.42
N THR A 98 -12.81 10.47 -1.39
CA THR A 98 -11.69 9.88 -0.65
C THR A 98 -10.34 10.19 -1.29
N VAL A 99 -10.29 10.23 -2.63
CA VAL A 99 -9.09 10.58 -3.42
C VAL A 99 -8.94 12.08 -3.63
#